data_AF-A0A7X7LLA4-F1
#
_entry.id   AF-A0A7X7LLA4-F1
#
_cell.length_a   1.000
_cell.length_b   1.000
_cell.length_c   1.000
_cell.angle_alpha   90.00
_cell.angle_beta   90.00
_cell.angle_gamma   90.00
#
_symmetry.space_group_name_H-M   'P 1'
#
loop_
_entity.id
_entity.type
_entity.pdbx_description
1 polymer ?
#
loop_
_entity_poly.entity_id
_entity_poly.type
_entity_poly.pdbx_seq_one_letter_code
_entity_poly.pdbx_strand_id
1 'polypeptide(L)'
;ASVKSILGQDFRPSSKRVIFAVIGLVVGYGLAGISDFGITEGLPPDAITLITGGALSTAAMILPGVPGNVVLIIMGIYDDIMRALAGLEWKTLLTFALGSIIGILGLANVLDRIYSRWRDVLNWLFSGLVIGSSKMLIPANLDNPLIFIAIALIGFILVWKWESRNSVVTNESIPDKING
;
A
#
# COMPACT_ATOMS: atom_id res chain seq x y z
N ALA A 1 45.21 12.89 -1.40
CA ALA A 1 44.62 11.53 -1.47
C ALA A 1 43.21 11.67 -2.04
N SER A 2 42.93 10.93 -3.11
CA SER A 2 41.94 11.29 -4.14
C SER A 2 40.57 10.68 -3.83
N VAL A 3 39.50 11.47 -3.98
CA VAL A 3 38.07 11.06 -3.96
C VAL A 3 37.76 9.90 -4.94
N LYS A 4 38.70 9.60 -5.83
CA LYS A 4 38.68 8.51 -6.80
C LYS A 4 38.74 7.09 -6.21
N SER A 5 38.87 6.90 -4.89
CA SER A 5 38.89 5.55 -4.27
C SER A 5 37.56 5.07 -3.68
N ILE A 6 36.53 5.92 -3.59
CA ILE A 6 35.22 5.55 -3.01
C ILE A 6 34.16 5.30 -4.10
N LEU A 7 34.38 5.81 -5.32
CA LEU A 7 33.55 5.45 -6.45
C LEU A 7 34.07 4.15 -7.05
N GLY A 8 33.59 3.05 -6.45
CA GLY A 8 33.65 1.73 -7.05
C GLY A 8 33.20 1.80 -8.52
N GLN A 9 34.11 1.40 -9.40
CA GLN A 9 33.86 1.21 -10.81
C GLN A 9 32.78 0.14 -10.95
N ASP A 10 31.53 0.56 -11.15
CA ASP A 10 30.52 -0.14 -11.96
C ASP A 10 29.22 0.67 -12.15
N PHE A 11 29.30 2.00 -12.17
CA PHE A 11 28.23 2.80 -12.78
C PHE A 11 28.47 2.84 -14.29
N ARG A 12 28.14 1.74 -14.98
CA ARG A 12 27.95 1.79 -16.43
C ARG A 12 26.59 2.43 -16.67
N PRO A 13 26.47 3.69 -17.15
CA PRO A 13 25.23 4.17 -17.71
C PRO A 13 24.98 3.34 -18.98
N SER A 14 24.30 2.21 -18.83
CA SER A 14 23.75 1.50 -19.97
C SER A 14 22.87 2.50 -20.71
N SER A 15 23.15 2.78 -21.99
CA SER A 15 22.40 3.76 -22.79
C SER A 15 20.89 3.54 -22.70
N LYS A 16 20.46 2.30 -22.45
CA LYS A 16 19.07 1.93 -22.18
C LYS A 16 18.51 2.62 -20.92
N ARG A 17 19.26 2.66 -19.81
CA ARG A 17 18.83 3.29 -18.55
C ARG A 17 18.69 4.82 -18.67
N VAL A 18 19.56 5.46 -19.44
CA VAL A 18 19.47 6.90 -19.71
C VAL A 18 18.25 7.20 -20.58
N ILE A 19 17.97 6.37 -21.60
CA ILE A 19 16.76 6.49 -22.42
C ILE A 19 15.50 6.32 -21.55
N PHE A 20 15.45 5.32 -20.67
CA PHE A 20 14.31 5.16 -19.75
C PHE A 20 14.16 6.35 -18.78
N ALA A 21 15.27 6.91 -18.29
CA ALA A 21 15.24 8.10 -17.44
C ALA A 21 14.73 9.34 -18.18
N VAL A 22 15.16 9.56 -19.43
CA VAL A 22 14.69 10.68 -20.27
C VAL A 22 13.24 10.50 -20.66
N ILE A 23 12.80 9.28 -21.02
CA ILE A 23 11.39 8.98 -21.25
C ILE A 23 10.58 9.26 -19.99
N GLY A 24 11.04 8.79 -18.82
CA GLY A 24 10.38 9.07 -17.55
C GLY A 24 10.30 10.56 -17.22
N LEU A 25 11.33 11.33 -17.57
CA LEU A 25 11.38 12.78 -17.36
C LEU A 25 10.45 13.53 -18.33
N VAL A 26 10.43 13.14 -19.60
CA VAL A 26 9.53 13.73 -20.63
C VAL A 26 8.08 13.40 -20.32
N VAL A 27 7.79 12.15 -19.95
CA VAL A 27 6.44 11.73 -19.52
C VAL A 27 6.07 12.45 -18.22
N GLY A 28 6.97 12.51 -17.24
CA GLY A 28 6.72 13.19 -15.96
C GLY A 28 6.48 14.69 -16.14
N TYR A 29 7.28 15.36 -16.97
CA TYR A 29 7.11 16.78 -17.28
C TYR A 29 5.85 17.05 -18.12
N GLY A 30 5.56 16.19 -19.10
CA GLY A 30 4.34 16.27 -19.90
C GLY A 30 3.07 16.06 -19.07
N LEU A 31 3.10 15.13 -18.11
CA LEU A 31 2.01 14.90 -17.17
C LEU A 31 1.90 16.04 -16.13
N ALA A 32 3.02 16.58 -15.65
CA ALA A 32 3.03 17.72 -14.73
C ALA A 32 2.47 19.01 -15.36
N GLY A 33 2.61 19.16 -16.69
CA GLY A 33 1.99 20.24 -17.47
C GLY A 33 0.48 20.08 -17.68
N ILE A 34 -0.08 18.88 -17.42
CA ILE A 34 -1.53 18.66 -17.38
C ILE A 34 -1.97 18.93 -15.94
N SER A 35 -1.99 20.21 -15.57
CA SER A 35 -2.55 20.68 -14.29
C SER A 35 -4.07 20.45 -14.17
N ASP A 36 -4.69 19.89 -15.20
CA ASP A 36 -6.13 19.59 -15.30
C ASP A 36 -6.49 18.16 -14.86
N PHE A 37 -5.54 17.38 -14.32
CA PHE A 37 -5.88 16.15 -13.61
C PHE A 37 -6.57 16.48 -12.28
N GLY A 38 -7.87 16.74 -12.34
CA GLY A 38 -8.75 16.77 -11.18
C GLY A 38 -8.99 18.14 -10.52
N ILE A 39 -8.63 19.27 -11.14
CA ILE A 39 -9.05 20.61 -10.69
C ILE A 39 -9.86 21.31 -11.80
N THR A 40 -10.96 20.69 -12.21
CA THR A 40 -12.00 21.40 -12.96
C THR A 40 -13.02 21.92 -11.97
N GLU A 41 -12.81 23.14 -11.49
CA GLU A 41 -13.77 23.82 -10.60
C GLU A 41 -15.17 23.83 -11.24
N GLY A 42 -16.09 23.04 -10.67
CA GLY A 42 -17.53 23.08 -11.00
C GLY A 42 -18.03 22.03 -12.00
N LEU A 43 -17.18 21.14 -12.54
CA LEU A 43 -17.62 20.00 -13.35
C LEU A 43 -17.40 18.69 -12.61
N PRO A 44 -18.36 17.75 -12.64
CA PRO A 44 -18.19 16.44 -12.02
C PRO A 44 -17.04 15.69 -12.71
N PRO A 45 -16.18 14.99 -11.95
CA PRO A 45 -15.06 14.25 -12.50
C PRO A 45 -15.53 13.18 -13.49
N ASP A 46 -14.75 12.98 -14.56
CA ASP A 46 -15.05 11.98 -15.57
C ASP A 46 -15.05 10.56 -14.98
N ALA A 47 -15.83 9.67 -15.59
CA ALA A 47 -15.96 8.28 -15.15
C ALA A 47 -14.60 7.55 -15.14
N ILE A 48 -13.70 7.87 -16.07
CA ILE A 48 -12.36 7.27 -16.12
C ILE A 48 -11.56 7.67 -14.88
N THR A 49 -11.60 8.95 -14.50
CA THR A 49 -10.91 9.47 -13.30
C THR A 49 -11.47 8.86 -12.03
N LEU A 50 -12.80 8.69 -11.93
CA LEU A 50 -13.45 8.03 -10.80
C LEU A 50 -13.09 6.54 -10.70
N ILE A 51 -13.08 5.81 -11.82
CA ILE A 51 -12.74 4.38 -11.85
C ILE A 51 -11.26 4.19 -11.50
N THR A 52 -10.38 4.96 -12.12
CA THR A 52 -8.93 4.88 -11.85
C THR A 52 -8.60 5.33 -10.43
N GLY A 53 -9.24 6.40 -9.95
CA GLY A 53 -9.11 6.89 -8.59
C GLY A 53 -9.56 5.88 -7.54
N GLY A 54 -10.72 5.24 -7.74
CA GLY A 54 -11.17 4.14 -6.90
C GLY A 54 -10.19 2.97 -6.92
N ALA A 55 -9.77 2.54 -8.11
CA ALA A 55 -8.86 1.41 -8.26
C ALA A 55 -7.51 1.64 -7.56
N LEU A 56 -6.88 2.80 -7.79
CA LEU A 56 -5.59 3.18 -7.23
C LEU A 56 -5.67 3.44 -5.71
N SER A 57 -6.71 4.14 -5.26
CA SER A 57 -6.93 4.41 -3.83
C SER A 57 -7.07 3.11 -3.04
N THR A 58 -7.88 2.17 -3.54
CA THR A 58 -8.06 0.90 -2.84
C THR A 58 -6.87 -0.04 -2.99
N ALA A 59 -6.17 -0.01 -4.12
CA ALA A 59 -4.88 -0.69 -4.27
C ALA A 59 -3.86 -0.19 -3.24
N ALA A 60 -3.79 1.12 -3.00
CA ALA A 60 -2.92 1.69 -1.99
C ALA A 60 -3.28 1.24 -0.57
N MET A 61 -4.58 1.08 -0.25
CA MET A 61 -5.03 0.59 1.07
C MET A 61 -4.64 -0.86 1.37
N ILE A 62 -4.36 -1.68 0.36
CA ILE A 62 -3.88 -3.06 0.56
C ILE A 62 -2.42 -3.07 1.01
N LEU A 63 -1.63 -2.07 0.62
CA LEU A 63 -0.24 -1.94 1.04
C LEU A 63 -0.16 -1.34 2.45
N PRO A 64 0.56 -1.97 3.40
CA PRO A 64 0.65 -1.44 4.74
C PRO A 64 1.33 -0.06 4.77
N GLY A 65 0.79 0.87 5.54
CA GLY A 65 1.39 2.20 5.73
C GLY A 65 1.09 3.25 4.66
N VAL A 66 0.27 2.96 3.64
CA VAL A 66 -0.20 3.97 2.67
C VAL A 66 -1.71 4.18 2.79
N PRO A 67 -2.18 5.34 3.27
CA PRO A 67 -3.61 5.61 3.35
C PRO A 67 -4.18 6.00 1.98
N GLY A 68 -5.30 5.38 1.59
CA GLY A 68 -5.88 5.52 0.25
C GLY A 68 -6.34 6.94 -0.11
N ASN A 69 -6.73 7.74 0.88
CA ASN A 69 -7.13 9.14 0.66
C ASN A 69 -6.01 9.99 0.06
N VAL A 70 -4.74 9.70 0.33
CA VAL A 70 -3.59 10.41 -0.24
C VAL A 70 -3.55 10.25 -1.75
N VAL A 71 -3.94 9.08 -2.27
CA VAL A 71 -4.05 8.86 -3.71
C VAL A 71 -5.12 9.77 -4.32
N LEU A 72 -6.27 9.89 -3.68
CA LEU A 72 -7.35 10.76 -4.15
C LEU A 72 -6.95 12.23 -4.14
N ILE A 73 -6.19 12.65 -3.12
CA ILE A 73 -5.66 14.02 -3.02
C ILE A 73 -4.66 14.29 -4.16
N ILE A 74 -3.74 13.37 -4.42
CA ILE A 74 -2.77 13.49 -5.52
C ILE A 74 -3.48 13.51 -6.87
N MET A 75 -4.60 12.79 -7.01
CA MET A 75 -5.44 12.79 -8.21
C MET A 75 -6.40 13.98 -8.30
N GLY A 76 -6.42 14.89 -7.32
CA GLY A 76 -7.30 16.07 -7.28
C GLY A 76 -8.77 15.80 -6.94
N ILE A 77 -9.22 14.54 -6.98
CA ILE A 77 -10.65 14.17 -6.84
C ILE A 77 -11.13 13.98 -5.40
N TYR A 78 -10.27 14.22 -4.39
CA TYR A 78 -10.64 14.01 -2.99
C TYR A 78 -11.89 14.80 -2.59
N ASP A 79 -11.93 16.10 -2.93
CA ASP A 79 -13.05 16.97 -2.59
C ASP A 79 -14.33 16.58 -3.32
N ASP A 80 -14.23 16.11 -4.57
CA ASP A 80 -15.38 15.61 -5.34
C ASP A 80 -16.00 14.37 -4.69
N ILE A 81 -15.18 13.41 -4.25
CA ILE A 81 -15.66 12.23 -3.53
C ILE A 81 -16.27 12.62 -2.19
N MET A 82 -15.68 13.57 -1.45
CA MET A 82 -16.25 14.05 -0.19
C MET A 82 -17.59 14.74 -0.39
N ARG A 83 -17.74 15.56 -1.43
CA ARG A 83 -19.01 16.19 -1.81
C ARG A 83 -20.05 15.16 -2.22
N ALA A 84 -19.67 14.18 -3.06
CA ALA A 84 -20.54 13.09 -3.46
C ALA A 84 -21.01 12.23 -2.27
N LEU A 85 -20.15 12.01 -1.28
CA LEU A 85 -20.53 11.34 -0.03
C LEU A 85 -21.51 12.17 0.80
N ALA A 86 -21.24 13.47 0.97
CA ALA A 86 -22.11 14.36 1.74
C ALA A 86 -23.48 14.55 1.08
N GLY A 87 -23.53 14.60 -0.25
CA GLY A 87 -24.75 14.72 -1.05
C GLY A 87 -25.42 13.39 -1.42
N LEU A 88 -24.83 12.25 -1.04
CA LEU A 88 -25.26 10.90 -1.45
C LEU A 88 -25.46 10.78 -2.97
N GLU A 89 -24.50 11.28 -3.74
CA GLU A 89 -24.52 11.22 -5.20
C GLU A 89 -24.22 9.79 -5.69
N TRP A 90 -25.26 8.96 -5.75
CA TRP A 90 -25.14 7.54 -6.07
C TRP A 90 -24.40 7.24 -7.38
N LYS A 91 -24.56 8.08 -8.40
CA LYS A 91 -23.86 7.88 -9.68
C LYS A 91 -22.33 7.95 -9.52
N THR A 92 -21.84 8.98 -8.84
CA THR A 92 -20.42 9.19 -8.57
C THR A 92 -19.88 8.08 -7.65
N LEU A 93 -20.60 7.77 -6.58
CA LEU A 93 -20.23 6.76 -5.60
C LEU A 93 -20.18 5.34 -6.20
N LEU A 94 -21.18 4.97 -7.02
CA LEU A 94 -21.20 3.66 -7.67
C LEU A 94 -20.07 3.53 -8.70
N THR A 95 -19.80 4.58 -9.47
CA THR A 95 -18.70 4.59 -10.45
C THR A 95 -17.35 4.43 -9.75
N PHE A 96 -17.14 5.16 -8.66
CA PHE A 96 -15.97 5.02 -7.81
C PHE A 96 -15.87 3.61 -7.21
N ALA A 97 -16.97 3.09 -6.65
CA ALA A 97 -17.01 1.76 -6.03
C ALA A 97 -16.70 0.64 -7.03
N LEU A 98 -17.16 0.74 -8.27
CA LEU A 98 -16.77 -0.18 -9.34
C LEU A 98 -15.26 -0.14 -9.59
N GLY A 99 -14.68 1.06 -9.65
CA GLY A 99 -13.22 1.24 -9.70
C GLY A 99 -12.51 0.57 -8.53
N SER A 100 -12.99 0.79 -7.31
CA SER A 100 -12.43 0.20 -6.08
C SER A 100 -12.46 -1.34 -6.10
N ILE A 101 -13.56 -1.95 -6.56
CA ILE A 101 -13.66 -3.41 -6.72
C ILE A 101 -12.64 -3.92 -7.74
N ILE A 102 -12.54 -3.26 -8.90
CA ILE A 102 -11.55 -3.61 -9.93
C ILE A 102 -10.13 -3.49 -9.36
N GLY A 103 -9.85 -2.44 -8.57
CA GLY A 103 -8.56 -2.22 -7.91
C GLY A 103 -8.20 -3.33 -6.94
N ILE A 104 -9.12 -3.72 -6.04
CA ILE A 104 -8.89 -4.81 -5.08
C ILE A 104 -8.61 -6.11 -5.82
N LEU A 105 -9.49 -6.51 -6.74
CA LEU A 105 -9.36 -7.78 -7.45
C LEU A 105 -8.09 -7.80 -8.32
N GLY A 106 -7.81 -6.68 -8.99
CA GLY A 106 -6.61 -6.52 -9.81
C GLY A 106 -5.35 -6.66 -8.97
N LEU A 107 -5.25 -5.93 -7.85
CA LEU A 107 -4.08 -6.00 -6.99
C LEU A 107 -3.95 -7.35 -6.30
N ALA A 108 -5.05 -7.95 -5.83
CA ALA A 108 -5.04 -9.29 -5.23
C ALA A 108 -4.47 -10.33 -6.20
N ASN A 109 -4.91 -10.31 -7.47
CA ASN A 109 -4.39 -11.22 -8.50
C ASN A 109 -2.92 -10.99 -8.81
N VAL A 110 -2.48 -9.71 -8.83
CA VAL A 110 -1.06 -9.36 -9.04
C VAL A 110 -0.22 -9.85 -7.86
N LEU A 111 -0.66 -9.58 -6.63
CA LEU A 111 0.03 -10.01 -5.41
C LEU A 111 0.09 -11.52 -5.33
N ASP A 112 -0.99 -12.25 -5.59
CA ASP A 112 -1.01 -13.71 -5.60
C ASP A 112 0.02 -14.28 -6.59
N ARG A 113 0.08 -13.70 -7.80
CA ARG A 113 1.07 -14.09 -8.82
C ARG A 113 2.52 -13.82 -8.38
N ILE A 114 2.79 -12.68 -7.76
CA ILE A 114 4.15 -12.38 -7.26
C ILE A 114 4.48 -13.27 -6.05
N TYR A 115 3.52 -13.46 -5.16
CA TYR A 115 3.65 -14.29 -3.96
C TYR A 115 3.97 -15.74 -4.32
N SER A 116 3.38 -16.29 -5.38
CA SER A 116 3.70 -17.64 -5.87
C SER A 116 5.17 -17.84 -6.27
N ARG A 117 5.90 -16.77 -6.64
CA ARG A 117 7.29 -16.84 -7.11
C ARG A 117 8.30 -16.25 -6.13
N TRP A 118 7.89 -15.31 -5.30
CA TRP A 118 8.77 -14.49 -4.43
C TRP A 118 8.25 -14.41 -3.00
N ARG A 119 7.59 -15.47 -2.51
CA ARG A 119 6.96 -15.54 -1.19
C ARG A 119 7.85 -15.01 -0.07
N ASP A 120 9.09 -15.47 -0.01
CA ASP A 120 10.00 -15.09 1.08
C ASP A 120 10.31 -13.59 1.04
N VAL A 121 10.63 -13.05 -0.14
CA VAL A 121 10.91 -11.61 -0.31
C VAL A 121 9.70 -10.76 0.09
N LEU A 122 8.49 -11.17 -0.30
CA LEU A 122 7.24 -10.50 0.06
C LEU A 122 6.98 -10.54 1.57
N ASN A 123 7.23 -11.68 2.22
CA ASN A 123 7.08 -11.80 3.67
C ASN A 123 8.04 -10.85 4.41
N TRP A 124 9.31 -10.79 4.00
CA TRP A 124 10.29 -9.87 4.57
C TRP A 124 9.92 -8.40 4.31
N LEU A 125 9.44 -8.08 3.11
CA LEU A 125 8.97 -6.74 2.73
C LEU A 125 7.80 -6.30 3.61
N PHE A 126 6.75 -7.11 3.71
CA PHE A 126 5.57 -6.80 4.52
C PHE A 126 5.91 -6.71 6.00
N SER A 127 6.77 -7.59 6.51
CA SER A 127 7.25 -7.52 7.89
C SER A 127 7.98 -6.20 8.14
N GLY A 128 8.87 -5.79 7.25
CA GLY A 128 9.57 -4.49 7.33
C GLY A 128 8.61 -3.30 7.25
N LEU A 129 7.58 -3.38 6.41
CA LEU A 129 6.59 -2.32 6.23
C LEU A 129 5.66 -2.17 7.45
N VAL A 130 5.25 -3.28 8.06
CA VAL A 130 4.50 -3.29 9.33
C VAL A 130 5.34 -2.72 10.47
N ILE A 131 6.59 -3.14 10.61
CA ILE A 131 7.50 -2.60 11.65
C ILE A 131 7.76 -1.11 11.39
N GLY A 132 7.98 -0.71 10.14
CA GLY A 132 8.22 0.68 9.76
C GLY A 132 7.04 1.59 10.06
N SER A 133 5.82 1.17 9.70
CA SER A 133 4.59 1.91 10.01
C SER A 133 4.30 1.96 11.52
N SER A 134 4.69 0.94 12.28
CA SER A 134 4.54 0.91 13.75
C SER A 134 5.31 2.05 14.45
N LYS A 135 6.43 2.53 13.88
CA LYS A 135 7.17 3.70 14.42
C LYS A 135 6.29 4.94 14.47
N MET A 136 5.35 5.09 13.53
CA MET A 136 4.41 6.22 13.48
C MET A 136 3.36 6.17 14.60
N LEU A 137 3.12 5.00 15.19
CA LEU A 137 2.19 4.80 16.31
C LEU A 137 2.83 5.12 17.67
N ILE A 138 4.15 5.31 17.74
CA ILE A 138 4.84 5.64 18.99
C ILE A 138 4.63 7.13 19.28
N PRO A 139 3.90 7.51 20.35
CA PRO A 139 3.71 8.91 20.70
C PRO A 139 5.05 9.52 21.12
N ALA A 140 5.42 10.67 20.54
CA ALA A 140 6.65 11.37 20.92
C ALA A 140 6.60 11.95 22.35
N ASN A 141 5.39 12.20 22.86
CA ASN A 141 5.13 12.67 24.22
C ASN A 141 4.42 11.57 24.99
N LEU A 142 5.21 10.69 25.63
CA LEU A 142 4.69 9.70 26.56
C LEU A 142 4.69 10.33 27.96
N ASP A 143 3.53 10.78 28.44
CA ASP A 143 3.40 11.29 29.82
C ASP A 143 3.84 10.24 30.85
N ASN A 144 3.67 8.95 30.54
CA ASN A 144 4.16 7.82 31.33
C ASN A 144 4.59 6.63 30.44
N PRO A 145 5.89 6.48 30.12
CA PRO A 145 6.37 5.38 29.25
C PRO A 145 6.11 3.98 29.83
N LEU A 146 5.97 3.86 31.16
CA LEU A 146 5.67 2.60 31.84
C LEU A 146 4.28 2.04 31.50
N ILE A 147 3.27 2.89 31.33
CA ILE A 147 1.90 2.45 31.01
C ILE A 147 1.84 1.87 29.59
N PHE A 148 2.55 2.49 28.65
CA PHE A 148 2.65 1.98 27.27
C PHE A 148 3.31 0.60 27.22
N ILE A 149 4.41 0.41 27.96
CA ILE A 149 5.09 -0.89 28.07
C ILE A 149 4.17 -1.93 28.72
N ALA A 150 3.45 -1.57 29.78
CA ALA A 150 2.50 -2.48 30.43
C ALA A 150 1.38 -2.93 29.48
N ILE A 151 0.78 -2.00 28.73
CA ILE A 151 -0.28 -2.32 27.75
C ILE A 151 0.28 -3.19 26.62
N ALA A 152 1.48 -2.89 26.12
CA ALA A 152 2.13 -3.68 25.07
C ALA A 152 2.42 -5.12 25.53
N LEU A 153 2.91 -5.29 26.77
CA LEU A 153 3.14 -6.61 27.37
C LEU A 153 1.84 -7.40 27.57
N ILE A 154 0.79 -6.74 28.07
CA ILE A 154 -0.54 -7.36 28.23
C ILE A 154 -1.08 -7.81 26.86
N GLY A 155 -0.99 -6.95 25.84
CA GLY A 155 -1.39 -7.28 24.47
C GLY A 155 -0.60 -8.46 23.89
N PHE A 156 0.72 -8.47 24.09
CA PHE A 156 1.58 -9.56 23.65
C PHE A 156 1.25 -10.90 24.33
N ILE A 157 1.03 -10.89 25.65
CA ILE A 157 0.65 -12.10 26.41
C ILE A 157 -0.72 -12.64 25.96
N LEU A 158 -1.67 -11.75 25.67
CA LEU A 158 -2.99 -12.14 25.17
C LEU A 158 -2.91 -12.80 23.79
N VAL A 159 -2.17 -12.20 22.86
CA VAL A 159 -1.95 -12.77 21.51
C VAL A 159 -1.22 -14.11 21.61
N TRP A 160 -0.14 -14.19 22.40
CA TRP A 160 0.61 -15.43 22.59
C TRP A 160 -0.26 -16.56 23.16
N LYS A 161 -1.12 -16.24 24.14
CA LYS A 161 -2.04 -17.22 24.74
C LYS A 161 -3.13 -17.67 23.76
N TRP A 162 -3.54 -16.80 22.83
CA TRP A 162 -4.46 -17.16 21.75
C TRP A 162 -3.79 -18.08 20.74
N GLU A 163 -2.60 -17.71 20.25
CA GLU A 163 -1.77 -18.49 19.33
C GLU A 163 -1.56 -19.93 19.85
N SER A 164 -1.15 -20.04 21.11
CA SER A 164 -0.86 -21.33 21.76
C SER A 164 -2.08 -22.23 21.93
N ARG A 165 -3.31 -21.70 21.92
CA ARG A 165 -4.53 -22.53 21.97
C ARG A 165 -4.91 -23.07 20.60
N ASN A 166 -4.58 -22.34 19.53
CA ASN A 166 -4.94 -22.74 18.17
C ASN A 166 -3.94 -23.73 17.55
N SER A 167 -2.67 -23.71 17.99
CA SER A 167 -1.62 -24.63 17.51
C SER A 167 -1.81 -26.09 17.95
N VAL A 168 -2.59 -26.34 19.01
CA VAL A 168 -2.85 -27.70 19.54
C VAL A 168 -3.95 -28.41 18.74
N VAL A 169 -4.92 -27.68 18.19
CA VAL A 169 -6.07 -28.24 17.47
C VAL A 169 -5.70 -28.73 16.06
N THR A 170 -4.64 -28.19 15.45
CA THR A 170 -4.21 -28.58 14.09
C THR A 170 -3.47 -29.92 14.05
N ASN A 171 -2.93 -30.39 15.18
CA ASN A 171 -2.04 -31.56 15.23
C ASN A 171 -2.79 -32.90 15.49
N GLU A 172 -4.07 -32.85 15.84
CA GLU A 172 -4.90 -34.06 16.08
C GLU A 172 -5.67 -34.55 14.85
N SER A 173 -5.71 -33.80 13.75
CA SER A 173 -6.55 -34.12 12.57
C SER A 173 -5.83 -34.83 11.43
N ILE A 174 -4.56 -35.23 11.61
CA ILE A 174 -3.83 -36.10 10.65
C ILE A 174 -3.91 -37.54 11.16
N PRO A 175 -4.84 -38.39 10.69
CA PRO A 175 -4.78 -39.81 10.98
C PRO A 175 -3.56 -40.43 10.29
N ASP A 176 -2.66 -41.00 11.11
CA ASP A 176 -1.61 -41.93 10.69
C ASP A 176 -2.26 -43.13 9.98
N LYS A 177 -2.43 -43.03 8.66
CA LYS A 177 -2.82 -44.15 7.80
C LYS A 177 -1.94 -44.22 6.56
N ILE A 178 -0.62 -44.28 6.76
CA ILE A 178 0.28 -44.90 5.78
C ILE A 178 1.43 -45.56 6.56
N ASN A 179 1.21 -46.77 7.06
CA ASN A 179 2.21 -47.84 7.28
C ASN A 179 1.55 -49.02 7.99
N GLY A 180 1.34 -50.12 7.27
CA GLY A 180 0.75 -51.37 7.76
C GLY A 180 0.02 -52.11 6.64
#